data_AF-A0A0G2G7I2-F1
#
_entry.id   AF-A0A0G2G7I2-F1
#
_cell.length_a   1.000
_cell.length_b   1.000
_cell.length_c   1.000
_cell.angle_alpha   90.00
_cell.angle_beta   90.00
_cell.angle_gamma   90.00
#
_symmetry.space_group_name_H-M   'P 1'
#
loop_
_entity.id
_entity.type
_entity.pdbx_description
1 polymer ?
#
loop_
_entity_poly.entity_id
_entity_poly.type
_entity_poly.pdbx_seq_one_letter_code
_entity_poly.pdbx_strand_id
1 'polypeptide(L)'
;MSKRTAPAAEGGVQRQTPLPKRQKLDTPRGPPPKAEEIHSARQLQHLLVFEQGNTQQLRNGIQSLKVFLESILYPNDDHPLPRQRAILREFLDTQKPRTNDQDAPFMSNLIQTWSFASDSNNDHIASAAVAVLALLLKTLSHNLELRDYGMQLCRTILQVSQLKLLARGLSAPKHKESAISPCLRLLTEIVSFDGGAVAKQLYSKRDFTFEGKILARNLGIRHTDEEAAKAKRRPSVRTNAVKYVLAHFRNQEEGAKIDILKHGNVMRALFDHIRDDPPDVAAEILDVVKSHVIADKEIPRASKSHLLTDRALSNIAGLYRVEQALEEGSDKKAIDIVAHRFLLHTKSLSMEIMMQATEASIWDWIRSSGTTATGDV
;
A
#
# COMPACT_ATOMS: atom_id res chain seq x y z
N MET A 1 -21.75 68.08 43.01
CA MET A 1 -20.70 67.09 43.35
C MET A 1 -21.21 66.20 44.47
N SER A 2 -21.37 64.91 44.22
CA SER A 2 -21.16 63.82 45.20
C SER A 2 -21.68 62.51 44.61
N LYS A 3 -20.79 61.52 44.60
CA LYS A 3 -20.93 60.19 44.02
C LYS A 3 -22.02 59.39 44.76
N ARG A 4 -22.94 58.77 44.03
CA ARG A 4 -23.87 57.76 44.58
C ARG A 4 -23.15 56.41 44.62
N THR A 5 -23.02 55.88 45.83
CA THR A 5 -22.52 54.54 46.17
C THR A 5 -23.65 53.52 45.95
N ALA A 6 -23.34 52.42 45.24
CA ALA A 6 -24.21 51.26 45.11
C ALA A 6 -23.94 50.26 46.25
N PRO A 7 -24.94 49.48 46.71
CA PRO A 7 -24.78 48.50 47.78
C PRO A 7 -24.07 47.23 47.31
N ALA A 8 -23.31 46.64 48.24
CA ALA A 8 -22.50 45.43 48.06
C ALA A 8 -23.38 44.19 47.83
N ALA A 9 -23.11 43.48 46.73
CA ALA A 9 -23.62 42.14 46.48
C ALA A 9 -22.59 41.11 46.97
N GLU A 10 -23.00 40.30 47.94
CA GLU A 10 -22.35 39.04 48.26
C GLU A 10 -22.41 38.10 47.05
N GLY A 11 -21.25 37.62 46.62
CA GLY A 11 -21.12 36.69 45.50
C GLY A 11 -19.83 35.92 45.62
N GLY A 12 -19.87 34.82 46.39
CA GLY A 12 -18.75 33.90 46.52
C GLY A 12 -18.33 33.35 45.15
N VAL A 13 -17.05 33.53 44.82
CA VAL A 13 -16.44 33.02 43.60
C VAL A 13 -16.30 31.49 43.71
N GLN A 14 -17.26 30.75 43.17
CA GLN A 14 -17.09 29.32 42.90
C GLN A 14 -16.08 29.15 41.75
N ARG A 15 -14.85 28.79 42.11
CA ARG A 15 -13.83 28.33 41.17
C ARG A 15 -14.33 27.04 40.51
N GLN A 16 -14.75 27.13 39.26
CA GLN A 16 -15.07 25.97 38.43
C GLN A 16 -13.80 25.11 38.27
N THR A 17 -13.86 23.90 38.81
CA THR A 17 -12.84 22.87 38.64
C THR A 17 -12.70 22.51 37.16
N PRO A 18 -11.48 22.49 36.58
CA PRO A 18 -11.29 22.06 35.20
C PRO A 18 -11.72 20.61 35.05
N LEU A 19 -12.64 20.35 34.10
CA LEU A 19 -13.03 19.01 33.69
C LEU A 19 -11.78 18.18 33.35
N PRO A 20 -11.68 16.92 33.80
CA PRO A 20 -10.49 16.11 33.59
C PRO A 20 -10.21 15.95 32.09
N LYS A 21 -9.01 16.37 31.69
CA LYS A 21 -8.42 16.10 30.36
C LYS A 21 -8.64 14.64 30.02
N ARG A 22 -9.39 14.39 28.94
CA ARG A 22 -9.60 13.08 28.32
C ARG A 22 -8.23 12.39 28.17
N GLN A 23 -7.99 11.31 28.90
CA GLN A 23 -6.75 10.54 28.80
C GLN A 23 -6.56 10.06 27.35
N LYS A 24 -5.37 10.30 26.79
CA LYS A 24 -4.93 9.70 25.52
C LYS A 24 -4.95 8.18 25.68
N LEU A 25 -5.87 7.52 24.98
CA LEU A 25 -6.08 6.06 24.97
C LEU A 25 -5.11 5.35 23.99
N ASP A 26 -3.92 5.89 23.74
CA ASP A 26 -3.03 5.38 22.68
C ASP A 26 -1.92 4.45 23.20
N THR A 27 -1.72 4.35 24.52
CA THR A 27 -0.69 3.46 25.09
C THR A 27 -1.23 2.03 25.15
N PRO A 28 -0.54 1.02 24.59
CA PRO A 28 -0.93 -0.37 24.73
C PRO A 28 -1.08 -0.73 26.21
N ARG A 29 -2.26 -1.20 26.62
CA ARG A 29 -2.44 -1.72 27.99
C ARG A 29 -1.66 -3.04 28.10
N GLY A 30 -0.68 -3.09 29.00
CA GLY A 30 0.10 -4.29 29.31
C GLY A 30 1.54 -4.28 28.77
N PRO A 31 2.36 -5.26 29.21
CA PRO A 31 3.78 -5.34 28.84
C PRO A 31 3.98 -5.44 27.31
N PRO A 32 5.18 -5.09 26.81
CA PRO A 32 5.51 -5.28 25.40
C PRO A 32 5.32 -6.76 25.01
N PRO A 33 4.87 -7.04 23.77
CA PRO A 33 4.71 -8.42 23.33
C PRO A 33 6.06 -9.12 23.31
N LYS A 34 6.10 -10.35 23.81
CA LYS A 34 7.30 -11.18 23.81
C LYS A 34 7.17 -12.25 22.73
N ALA A 35 8.15 -12.31 21.83
CA ALA A 35 8.25 -13.40 20.87
C ALA A 35 8.77 -14.65 21.56
N GLU A 36 8.13 -15.78 21.28
CA GLU A 36 8.59 -17.12 21.62
C GLU A 36 9.27 -17.74 20.40
N GLU A 37 10.35 -18.47 20.64
CA GLU A 37 11.02 -19.23 19.59
C GLU A 37 10.15 -20.42 19.17
N ILE A 38 9.95 -20.56 17.86
CA ILE A 38 9.03 -21.53 17.29
C ILE A 38 9.78 -22.77 16.84
N HIS A 39 9.45 -23.92 17.43
CA HIS A 39 10.08 -25.19 17.10
C HIS A 39 9.14 -26.22 16.46
N SER A 40 7.82 -25.98 16.48
CA SER A 40 6.82 -26.90 15.92
C SER A 40 5.54 -26.19 15.45
N ALA A 41 4.79 -26.85 14.56
CA ALA A 41 3.50 -26.35 14.07
C ALA A 41 2.43 -26.29 15.16
N ARG A 42 2.42 -27.27 16.09
CA ARG A 42 1.50 -27.30 17.22
C ARG A 42 1.68 -26.10 18.16
N GLN A 43 2.93 -25.64 18.34
CA GLN A 43 3.22 -24.45 19.13
C GLN A 43 2.62 -23.20 18.48
N LEU A 44 2.78 -23.02 17.17
CA LEU A 44 2.13 -21.92 16.43
C LEU A 44 0.61 -21.98 16.57
N GLN A 45 0.02 -23.18 16.45
CA GLN A 45 -1.41 -23.35 16.62
C GLN A 45 -1.88 -22.89 18.01
N HIS A 46 -1.20 -23.32 19.07
CA HIS A 46 -1.54 -22.95 20.44
C HIS A 46 -1.36 -21.44 20.70
N LEU A 47 -0.30 -20.83 20.17
CA LEU A 47 -0.03 -19.41 20.32
C LEU A 47 -1.05 -18.50 19.62
N LEU A 48 -1.66 -19.00 18.54
CA LEU A 48 -2.59 -18.25 17.71
C LEU A 48 -4.06 -18.61 17.96
N VAL A 49 -4.37 -19.40 19.00
CA VAL A 49 -5.77 -19.65 19.40
C VAL A 49 -6.42 -18.33 19.77
N PHE A 50 -7.63 -18.10 19.22
CA PHE A 50 -8.40 -16.92 19.56
C PHE A 50 -9.07 -17.06 20.93
N GLU A 51 -8.68 -16.20 21.88
CA GLU A 51 -9.29 -16.13 23.21
C GLU A 51 -9.58 -14.67 23.59
N GLN A 52 -10.86 -14.32 23.74
CA GLN A 52 -11.28 -12.94 24.05
C GLN A 52 -10.74 -12.43 25.39
N GLY A 53 -10.59 -13.31 26.38
CA GLY A 53 -10.13 -12.95 27.72
C GLY A 53 -8.61 -12.75 27.84
N ASN A 54 -7.82 -13.18 26.85
CA ASN A 54 -6.36 -13.23 26.96
C ASN A 54 -5.67 -12.38 25.89
N THR A 55 -5.90 -11.07 25.98
CA THR A 55 -5.34 -10.07 25.04
C THR A 55 -3.81 -10.10 24.98
N GLN A 56 -3.12 -10.41 26.08
CA GLN A 56 -1.66 -10.48 26.08
C GLN A 56 -1.14 -11.71 25.33
N GLN A 57 -1.81 -12.87 25.46
CA GLN A 57 -1.47 -14.06 24.70
C GLN A 57 -1.61 -13.82 23.19
N LEU A 58 -2.69 -13.16 22.76
CA LEU A 58 -2.88 -12.78 21.35
C LEU A 58 -1.74 -11.89 20.83
N ARG A 59 -1.32 -10.89 21.64
CA ARG A 59 -0.20 -10.01 21.29
C ARG A 59 1.12 -10.78 21.16
N ASN A 60 1.40 -11.68 22.10
CA ASN A 60 2.60 -12.52 22.08
C ASN A 60 2.56 -13.48 20.87
N GLY A 61 1.44 -14.16 20.62
CA GLY A 61 1.28 -15.08 19.49
C GLY A 61 1.47 -14.41 18.14
N ILE A 62 0.87 -13.24 17.90
CA ILE A 62 1.07 -12.46 16.68
C ILE A 62 2.55 -12.05 16.52
N GLN A 63 3.20 -11.65 17.62
CA GLN A 63 4.61 -11.26 17.59
C GLN A 63 5.55 -12.44 17.34
N SER A 64 5.27 -13.62 17.91
CA SER A 64 6.01 -14.86 17.64
C SER A 64 5.86 -15.29 16.19
N LEU A 65 4.63 -15.27 15.65
CA LEU A 65 4.38 -15.55 14.23
C LEU A 65 5.14 -14.57 13.34
N LYS A 66 5.13 -13.27 13.67
CA LYS A 66 5.86 -12.26 12.92
C LYS A 66 7.36 -12.57 12.87
N VAL A 67 8.00 -12.80 14.01
CA VAL A 67 9.44 -13.10 14.07
C VAL A 67 9.78 -14.37 13.31
N PHE A 68 8.94 -15.40 13.43
CA PHE A 68 9.08 -16.66 12.69
C PHE A 68 8.96 -16.48 11.16
N LEU A 69 8.06 -15.63 10.69
CA LEU A 69 7.94 -15.34 9.25
C LEU A 69 9.10 -14.46 8.75
N GLU A 70 9.59 -13.52 9.58
CA GLU A 70 10.78 -12.73 9.30
C GLU A 70 12.02 -13.63 9.15
N SER A 71 12.19 -14.66 9.99
CA SER A 71 13.32 -15.59 9.86
C SER A 71 13.29 -16.43 8.58
N ILE A 72 12.11 -16.66 7.99
CA ILE A 72 11.97 -17.36 6.70
C ILE A 72 12.30 -16.41 5.53
N LEU A 73 11.89 -15.15 5.61
CA LEU A 73 12.10 -14.15 4.56
C LEU A 73 13.51 -13.57 4.55
N TYR A 74 14.10 -13.45 5.73
CA TYR A 74 15.42 -12.88 5.97
C TYR A 74 16.24 -13.90 6.76
N PRO A 75 16.65 -15.01 6.12
CA PRO A 75 17.43 -16.05 6.78
C PRO A 75 18.75 -15.49 7.29
N ASN A 76 19.05 -15.82 8.54
CA ASN A 76 20.39 -15.72 9.12
C ASN A 76 20.96 -17.14 9.25
N ASP A 77 22.27 -17.26 9.42
CA ASP A 77 22.97 -18.56 9.50
C ASP A 77 22.52 -19.46 10.68
N ASP A 78 21.79 -18.90 11.65
CA ASP A 78 21.40 -19.57 12.90
C ASP A 78 20.32 -20.66 12.74
N HIS A 79 19.53 -20.65 11.65
CA HIS A 79 18.39 -21.57 11.50
C HIS A 79 18.27 -22.20 10.11
N PRO A 80 18.09 -23.54 10.03
CA PRO A 80 17.91 -24.21 8.75
C PRO A 80 16.55 -23.86 8.14
N LEU A 81 16.57 -23.06 7.07
CA LEU A 81 15.39 -22.67 6.27
C LEU A 81 14.44 -23.82 5.91
N PRO A 82 14.90 -25.03 5.50
CA PRO A 82 14.00 -26.13 5.18
C PRO A 82 13.12 -26.54 6.36
N ARG A 83 13.67 -26.52 7.58
CA ARG A 83 12.92 -26.86 8.80
C ARG A 83 11.84 -25.82 9.10
N GLN A 84 12.15 -24.53 9.01
CA GLN A 84 11.17 -23.47 9.25
C GLN A 84 10.03 -23.52 8.22
N ARG A 85 10.35 -23.78 6.95
CA ARG A 85 9.34 -23.96 5.89
C ARG A 85 8.45 -25.18 6.15
N ALA A 86 9.03 -26.29 6.62
CA ALA A 86 8.26 -27.48 6.99
C ALA A 86 7.29 -27.20 8.16
N ILE A 87 7.76 -26.50 9.21
CA ILE A 87 6.91 -26.08 10.34
C ILE A 87 5.76 -25.18 9.85
N LEU A 88 6.06 -24.20 9.00
CA LEU A 88 5.04 -23.31 8.45
C LEU A 88 4.01 -24.09 7.63
N ARG A 89 4.45 -25.01 6.77
CA ARG A 89 3.57 -25.84 5.95
C ARG A 89 2.65 -26.72 6.81
N GLU A 90 3.22 -27.44 7.77
CA GLU A 90 2.44 -28.29 8.70
C GLU A 90 1.42 -27.44 9.47
N PHE A 91 1.82 -26.25 9.94
CA PHE A 91 0.89 -25.32 10.58
C PHE A 91 -0.24 -24.92 9.62
N LEU A 92 0.06 -24.46 8.41
CA LEU A 92 -0.94 -24.02 7.43
C LEU A 92 -1.91 -25.15 7.03
N ASP A 93 -1.46 -26.40 7.00
CA ASP A 93 -2.33 -27.56 6.79
C ASP A 93 -3.39 -27.69 7.89
N THR A 94 -3.05 -27.39 9.16
CA THR A 94 -4.03 -27.36 10.26
C THR A 94 -5.04 -26.22 10.18
N GLN A 95 -4.75 -25.18 9.38
CA GLN A 95 -5.57 -23.97 9.27
C GLN A 95 -6.56 -24.02 8.10
N LYS A 96 -6.53 -25.10 7.30
CA LYS A 96 -7.52 -25.34 6.25
C LYS A 96 -8.92 -25.47 6.85
N PRO A 97 -9.96 -24.99 6.16
CA PRO A 97 -11.34 -25.23 6.57
C PRO A 97 -11.61 -26.73 6.78
N ARG A 98 -12.31 -27.08 7.85
CA ARG A 98 -12.70 -28.47 8.14
C ARG A 98 -13.79 -28.99 7.20
N THR A 99 -14.54 -28.08 6.61
CA THR A 99 -15.65 -28.37 5.69
C THR A 99 -15.19 -28.07 4.27
N ASN A 100 -15.70 -28.80 3.27
CA ASN A 100 -15.53 -28.48 1.84
C ASN A 100 -16.27 -27.18 1.42
N ASP A 101 -16.63 -26.35 2.38
CA ASP A 101 -17.21 -25.04 2.12
C ASP A 101 -16.11 -24.12 1.56
N GLN A 102 -16.27 -23.70 0.30
CA GLN A 102 -15.30 -22.86 -0.38
C GLN A 102 -15.23 -21.44 0.21
N ASP A 103 -16.24 -21.01 0.95
CA ASP A 103 -16.31 -19.70 1.59
C ASP A 103 -15.84 -19.72 3.05
N ALA A 104 -15.47 -20.88 3.59
CA ALA A 104 -14.98 -20.97 4.95
C ALA A 104 -13.61 -20.27 5.09
N PRO A 105 -13.42 -19.44 6.14
CA PRO A 105 -12.22 -18.62 6.27
C PRO A 105 -10.99 -19.47 6.60
N PHE A 106 -9.94 -19.33 5.78
CA PHE A 106 -8.61 -19.83 6.09
C PHE A 106 -8.00 -19.02 7.25
N MET A 107 -7.19 -19.64 8.11
CA MET A 107 -6.60 -18.98 9.29
C MET A 107 -7.66 -18.36 10.23
N SER A 108 -8.74 -19.10 10.48
CA SER A 108 -9.94 -18.58 11.17
C SER A 108 -9.65 -17.87 12.50
N ASN A 109 -8.75 -18.39 13.34
CA ASN A 109 -8.39 -17.74 14.61
C ASN A 109 -7.73 -16.36 14.41
N LEU A 110 -6.87 -16.20 13.41
CA LEU A 110 -6.21 -14.93 13.14
C LEU A 110 -7.20 -13.92 12.53
N ILE A 111 -8.10 -14.40 11.66
CA ILE A 111 -9.19 -13.58 11.10
C ILE A 111 -10.15 -13.13 12.21
N GLN A 112 -10.53 -14.02 13.11
CA GLN A 112 -11.36 -13.70 14.28
C GLN A 112 -10.65 -12.72 15.22
N THR A 113 -9.35 -12.89 15.46
CA THR A 113 -8.54 -11.96 16.24
C THR A 113 -8.58 -10.56 15.65
N TRP A 114 -8.44 -10.43 14.32
CA TRP A 114 -8.53 -9.15 13.63
C TRP A 114 -9.92 -8.52 13.76
N SER A 115 -10.99 -9.29 13.51
CA SER A 115 -12.38 -8.82 13.66
C SER A 115 -12.68 -8.37 15.10
N PHE A 116 -12.34 -9.19 16.09
CA PHE A 116 -12.54 -8.86 17.50
C PHE A 116 -11.74 -7.63 17.95
N ALA A 117 -10.46 -7.54 17.57
CA ALA A 117 -9.64 -6.38 17.88
C ALA A 117 -10.20 -5.11 17.21
N SER A 118 -10.75 -5.26 16.01
CA SER A 118 -11.42 -4.19 15.31
C SER A 118 -12.66 -3.69 16.07
N ASP A 119 -13.51 -4.61 16.53
CA ASP A 119 -14.79 -4.28 17.16
C ASP A 119 -14.61 -3.75 18.59
N SER A 120 -13.59 -4.24 19.29
CA SER A 120 -13.18 -3.76 20.61
C SER A 120 -12.36 -2.46 20.58
N ASN A 121 -12.16 -1.85 19.39
CA ASN A 121 -11.31 -0.67 19.19
C ASN A 121 -9.87 -0.85 19.68
N ASN A 122 -9.35 -2.08 19.66
CA ASN A 122 -7.96 -2.39 19.95
C ASN A 122 -7.11 -2.23 18.69
N ASP A 123 -6.84 -0.98 18.31
CA ASP A 123 -6.11 -0.60 17.10
C ASP A 123 -4.73 -1.27 17.02
N HIS A 124 -4.07 -1.49 18.17
CA HIS A 124 -2.75 -2.13 18.22
C HIS A 124 -2.80 -3.59 17.75
N ILE A 125 -3.75 -4.38 18.26
CA ILE A 125 -3.89 -5.79 17.85
C ILE A 125 -4.43 -5.88 16.43
N ALA A 126 -5.40 -5.04 16.06
CA ALA A 126 -5.94 -5.02 14.70
C ALA A 126 -4.83 -4.72 13.68
N SER A 127 -3.99 -3.71 13.95
CA SER A 127 -2.86 -3.35 13.09
C SER A 127 -1.79 -4.45 13.04
N ALA A 128 -1.51 -5.11 14.17
CA ALA A 128 -0.56 -6.22 14.24
C ALA A 128 -1.04 -7.44 13.46
N ALA A 129 -2.33 -7.77 13.55
CA ALA A 129 -2.95 -8.86 12.78
C ALA A 129 -2.86 -8.60 11.27
N VAL A 130 -3.19 -7.38 10.81
CA VAL A 130 -3.05 -7.02 9.39
C VAL A 130 -1.59 -7.06 8.94
N ALA A 131 -0.66 -6.59 9.79
CA ALA A 131 0.76 -6.61 9.47
C ALA A 131 1.31 -8.02 9.33
N VAL A 132 0.91 -8.95 10.19
CA VAL A 132 1.37 -10.35 10.11
C VAL A 132 0.71 -11.10 8.96
N LEU A 133 -0.54 -10.76 8.59
CA LEU A 133 -1.18 -11.27 7.37
C LEU A 133 -0.43 -10.83 6.11
N ALA A 134 0.01 -9.57 6.04
CA ALA A 134 0.82 -9.08 4.93
C ALA A 134 2.16 -9.81 4.85
N LEU A 135 2.82 -9.98 6.00
CA LEU A 135 4.08 -10.71 6.09
C LEU A 135 3.92 -12.18 5.69
N LEU A 136 2.85 -12.84 6.15
CA LEU A 136 2.53 -14.21 5.78
C LEU A 136 2.36 -14.32 4.27
N LEU A 137 1.54 -13.46 3.67
CA LEU A 137 1.30 -13.50 2.23
C LEU A 137 2.59 -13.29 1.42
N LYS A 138 3.46 -12.39 1.89
CA LYS A 138 4.81 -12.21 1.33
C LYS A 138 5.65 -13.48 1.46
N THR A 139 5.65 -14.14 2.62
CA THR A 139 6.37 -15.42 2.81
C THR A 139 5.84 -16.50 1.85
N LEU A 140 4.52 -16.58 1.67
CA LEU A 140 3.88 -17.53 0.76
C LEU A 140 4.23 -17.24 -0.70
N SER A 141 4.34 -15.97 -1.10
CA SER A 141 4.67 -15.60 -2.50
C SER A 141 6.09 -15.98 -2.91
N HIS A 142 7.03 -16.09 -1.96
CA HIS A 142 8.42 -16.47 -2.24
C HIS A 142 8.63 -18.00 -2.33
N ASN A 143 7.59 -18.81 -2.12
CA ASN A 143 7.68 -20.26 -2.18
C ASN A 143 6.52 -20.88 -2.98
N LEU A 144 6.85 -21.45 -4.13
CA LEU A 144 5.87 -22.07 -5.04
C LEU A 144 5.06 -23.20 -4.38
N GLU A 145 5.65 -23.96 -3.46
CA GLU A 145 4.95 -25.03 -2.74
C GLU A 145 3.86 -24.51 -1.80
N LEU A 146 3.93 -23.23 -1.42
CA LEU A 146 3.00 -22.59 -0.50
C LEU A 146 1.94 -21.74 -1.21
N ARG A 147 1.96 -21.72 -2.56
CA ARG A 147 1.07 -20.92 -3.41
C ARG A 147 -0.40 -21.13 -3.08
N ASP A 148 -0.84 -22.38 -2.93
CA ASP A 148 -2.25 -22.71 -2.69
C ASP A 148 -2.79 -22.15 -1.37
N TYR A 149 -1.94 -22.08 -0.33
CA TYR A 149 -2.32 -21.44 0.93
C TYR A 149 -2.44 -19.92 0.76
N GLY A 150 -1.58 -19.31 -0.05
CA GLY A 150 -1.68 -17.88 -0.36
C GLY A 150 -2.94 -17.55 -1.14
N MET A 151 -3.35 -18.40 -2.08
CA MET A 151 -4.64 -18.26 -2.78
C MET A 151 -5.83 -18.34 -1.83
N GLN A 152 -5.84 -19.30 -0.88
CA GLN A 152 -6.89 -19.41 0.14
C GLN A 152 -6.92 -18.19 1.07
N LEU A 153 -5.75 -17.68 1.46
CA LEU A 153 -5.62 -16.50 2.29
C LEU A 153 -6.16 -15.26 1.57
N CYS A 154 -5.79 -15.05 0.30
CA CYS A 154 -6.33 -13.97 -0.54
C CYS A 154 -7.86 -14.04 -0.61
N ARG A 155 -8.44 -15.21 -0.88
CA ARG A 155 -9.91 -15.40 -0.91
C ARG A 155 -10.56 -15.00 0.42
N THR A 156 -9.97 -15.41 1.54
CA THR A 156 -10.48 -15.08 2.88
C THR A 156 -10.43 -13.57 3.15
N ILE A 157 -9.34 -12.88 2.79
CA ILE A 157 -9.20 -11.43 2.98
C ILE A 157 -10.16 -10.64 2.06
N LEU A 158 -10.47 -11.20 0.88
CA LEU A 158 -11.40 -10.61 -0.08
C LEU A 158 -12.89 -10.79 0.29
N GLN A 159 -13.18 -11.46 1.41
CA GLN A 159 -14.53 -11.51 1.96
C GLN A 159 -14.99 -10.13 2.44
N VAL A 160 -16.29 -9.85 2.30
CA VAL A 160 -16.87 -8.51 2.56
C VAL A 160 -16.60 -8.03 3.99
N SER A 161 -16.61 -8.92 4.98
CA SER A 161 -16.27 -8.58 6.37
C SER A 161 -14.86 -8.00 6.48
N GLN A 162 -13.87 -8.64 5.87
CA GLN A 162 -12.46 -8.26 5.95
C GLN A 162 -12.18 -7.03 5.07
N LEU A 163 -12.87 -6.90 3.94
CA LEU A 163 -12.84 -5.69 3.11
C LEU A 163 -13.34 -4.45 3.86
N LYS A 164 -14.40 -4.57 4.69
CA LYS A 164 -14.86 -3.47 5.55
C LYS A 164 -13.81 -3.08 6.59
N LEU A 165 -13.09 -4.06 7.16
CA LEU A 165 -12.00 -3.80 8.10
C LEU A 165 -10.83 -3.09 7.43
N LEU A 166 -10.45 -3.51 6.21
CA LEU A 166 -9.44 -2.84 5.39
C LEU A 166 -9.83 -1.40 5.07
N ALA A 167 -11.05 -1.19 4.57
CA ALA A 167 -11.55 0.15 4.27
C ALA A 167 -11.51 1.06 5.51
N ARG A 168 -11.89 0.54 6.68
CA ARG A 168 -11.79 1.27 7.95
C ARG A 168 -10.35 1.63 8.32
N GLY A 169 -9.41 0.68 8.17
CA GLY A 169 -7.99 0.91 8.43
C GLY A 169 -7.36 1.92 7.46
N LEU A 170 -7.69 1.83 6.17
CA LEU A 170 -7.27 2.79 5.15
C LEU A 170 -7.85 4.19 5.39
N SER A 171 -9.05 4.26 5.97
CA SER A 171 -9.76 5.50 6.29
C SER A 171 -9.34 6.14 7.61
N ALA A 172 -8.43 5.52 8.37
CA ALA A 172 -8.03 6.00 9.69
C ALA A 172 -7.48 7.45 9.62
N PRO A 173 -7.57 8.22 10.73
CA PRO A 173 -7.01 9.57 10.81
C PRO A 173 -5.53 9.61 10.42
N LYS A 174 -5.08 10.71 9.80
CA LYS A 174 -3.71 10.84 9.25
C LYS A 174 -2.59 10.50 10.24
N HIS A 175 -2.78 10.80 11.53
CA HIS A 175 -1.82 10.54 12.60
C HIS A 175 -1.77 9.06 13.04
N LYS A 176 -2.70 8.21 12.59
CA LYS A 176 -2.75 6.78 12.90
C LYS A 176 -2.06 5.94 11.82
N GLU A 177 -0.80 6.27 11.51
CA GLU A 177 -0.02 5.60 10.46
C GLU A 177 0.14 4.09 10.69
N SER A 178 0.18 3.67 11.96
CA SER A 178 0.26 2.26 12.37
C SER A 178 -0.95 1.44 11.93
N ALA A 179 -2.12 2.07 11.73
CA ALA A 179 -3.32 1.42 11.20
C ALA A 179 -3.35 1.42 9.66
N ILE A 180 -2.93 2.53 9.04
CA ILE A 180 -2.99 2.70 7.57
C ILE A 180 -1.93 1.82 6.87
N SER A 181 -0.69 1.88 7.35
CA SER A 181 0.45 1.27 6.66
C SER A 181 0.36 -0.26 6.51
N PRO A 182 -0.08 -1.04 7.52
CA PRO A 182 -0.30 -2.48 7.34
C PRO A 182 -1.37 -2.80 6.29
N CYS A 183 -2.44 -2.01 6.20
CA CYS A 183 -3.50 -2.23 5.20
C CYS A 183 -2.97 -2.05 3.78
N LEU A 184 -2.20 -0.98 3.53
CA LEU A 184 -1.57 -0.73 2.23
C LEU A 184 -0.57 -1.84 1.87
N ARG A 185 0.24 -2.30 2.84
CA ARG A 185 1.16 -3.42 2.62
C ARG A 185 0.42 -4.71 2.30
N LEU A 186 -0.61 -5.05 3.06
CA LEU A 186 -1.43 -6.24 2.79
C LEU A 186 -2.02 -6.21 1.38
N LEU A 187 -2.61 -5.08 0.99
CA LEU A 187 -3.17 -4.91 -0.36
C LEU A 187 -2.10 -4.98 -1.46
N THR A 188 -0.89 -4.45 -1.20
CA THR A 188 0.24 -4.55 -2.13
C THR A 188 0.66 -6.00 -2.35
N GLU A 189 0.76 -6.79 -1.26
CA GLU A 189 1.08 -8.22 -1.34
C GLU A 189 -0.04 -9.00 -2.07
N ILE A 190 -1.31 -8.66 -1.86
CA ILE A 190 -2.44 -9.28 -2.59
C ILE A 190 -2.37 -8.98 -4.09
N VAL A 191 -2.18 -7.72 -4.48
CA VAL A 191 -2.08 -7.35 -5.91
C VAL A 191 -0.90 -8.06 -6.59
N SER A 192 0.22 -8.21 -5.88
CA SER A 192 1.45 -8.77 -6.44
C SER A 192 1.53 -10.29 -6.30
N PHE A 193 0.56 -10.91 -5.61
CA PHE A 193 0.60 -12.34 -5.32
C PHE A 193 0.56 -13.14 -6.62
N ASP A 194 1.52 -14.06 -6.76
CA ASP A 194 1.60 -15.00 -7.88
C ASP A 194 1.55 -14.30 -9.26
N GLY A 195 2.31 -13.22 -9.39
CA GLY A 195 2.38 -12.43 -10.63
C GLY A 195 1.08 -11.71 -10.98
N GLY A 196 0.20 -11.47 -9.99
CA GLY A 196 -1.07 -10.79 -10.21
C GLY A 196 -2.29 -11.69 -10.34
N ALA A 197 -2.18 -12.97 -9.97
CA ALA A 197 -3.27 -13.95 -10.13
C ALA A 197 -4.62 -13.52 -9.51
N VAL A 198 -4.60 -12.70 -8.45
CA VAL A 198 -5.79 -12.16 -7.77
C VAL A 198 -5.97 -10.65 -7.96
N ALA A 199 -5.14 -10.01 -8.79
CA ALA A 199 -5.14 -8.55 -8.97
C ALA A 199 -6.49 -8.04 -9.49
N LYS A 200 -7.04 -8.69 -10.53
CA LYS A 200 -8.35 -8.35 -11.10
C LYS A 200 -9.48 -8.52 -10.08
N GLN A 201 -9.45 -9.61 -9.30
CA GLN A 201 -10.44 -9.87 -8.27
C GLN A 201 -10.40 -8.78 -7.18
N LEU A 202 -9.21 -8.38 -6.73
CA LEU A 202 -9.07 -7.29 -5.77
C LEU A 202 -9.61 -5.97 -6.32
N TYR A 203 -9.27 -5.63 -7.57
CA TYR A 203 -9.72 -4.37 -8.18
C TYR A 203 -11.23 -4.34 -8.44
N SER A 204 -11.87 -5.49 -8.67
CA SER A 204 -13.35 -5.57 -8.71
C SER A 204 -14.01 -5.09 -7.41
N LYS A 205 -13.26 -5.09 -6.29
CA LYS A 205 -13.67 -4.60 -4.96
C LYS A 205 -13.12 -3.20 -4.63
N ARG A 206 -12.77 -2.41 -5.65
CA ARG A 206 -12.16 -1.07 -5.53
C ARG A 206 -12.91 -0.10 -4.60
N ASP A 207 -14.21 -0.27 -4.40
CA ASP A 207 -14.98 0.55 -3.45
C ASP A 207 -14.47 0.42 -2.00
N PHE A 208 -13.83 -0.70 -1.65
CA PHE A 208 -13.18 -0.91 -0.35
C PHE A 208 -11.66 -0.75 -0.40
N THR A 209 -11.04 -1.07 -1.54
CA THR A 209 -9.58 -1.29 -1.63
C THR A 209 -8.85 -0.16 -2.35
N PHE A 210 -9.53 0.57 -3.24
CA PHE A 210 -8.96 1.60 -4.10
C PHE A 210 -9.87 2.85 -4.15
N GLU A 211 -10.40 3.30 -3.01
CA GLU A 211 -11.22 4.50 -2.98
C GLU A 211 -10.35 5.75 -3.28
N GLY A 212 -10.58 6.40 -4.43
CA GLY A 212 -9.67 7.41 -4.97
C GLY A 212 -9.41 8.59 -4.03
N LYS A 213 -10.40 9.07 -3.25
CA LYS A 213 -10.19 10.19 -2.31
C LYS A 213 -9.29 9.78 -1.14
N ILE A 214 -9.49 8.58 -0.62
CA ILE A 214 -8.73 8.03 0.50
C ILE A 214 -7.31 7.71 0.07
N LEU A 215 -7.13 7.08 -1.08
CA LEU A 215 -5.81 6.74 -1.60
C LEU A 215 -5.00 8.00 -1.94
N ALA A 216 -5.60 8.99 -2.59
CA ALA A 216 -4.94 10.27 -2.85
C ALA A 216 -4.52 10.98 -1.55
N ARG A 217 -5.36 10.91 -0.50
CA ARG A 217 -4.99 11.42 0.83
C ARG A 217 -3.80 10.67 1.42
N ASN A 218 -3.78 9.34 1.35
CA ASN A 218 -2.71 8.51 1.89
C ASN A 218 -1.38 8.72 1.16
N LEU A 219 -1.41 8.95 -0.17
CA LEU A 219 -0.26 9.39 -0.95
C LEU A 219 0.30 10.75 -0.47
N GLY A 220 -0.49 11.58 0.20
CA GLY A 220 -0.06 12.85 0.78
C GLY A 220 0.48 12.77 2.21
N ILE A 221 0.44 11.62 2.89
CA ILE A 221 0.90 11.47 4.27
C ILE A 221 2.40 11.14 4.27
N ARG A 222 3.21 12.15 4.58
CA ARG A 222 4.68 12.10 4.62
C ARG A 222 5.18 12.12 6.05
N HIS A 223 6.37 11.58 6.28
CA HIS A 223 7.11 11.83 7.52
C HIS A 223 7.42 13.32 7.62
N THR A 224 7.27 13.89 8.80
CA THR A 224 7.85 15.21 9.09
C THR A 224 9.37 15.12 9.20
N ASP A 225 10.10 16.22 9.02
CA ASP A 225 11.58 16.23 9.05
C ASP A 225 12.14 15.67 10.38
N GLU A 226 11.44 15.90 11.49
CA GLU A 226 11.77 15.34 12.81
C GLU A 226 11.56 13.83 12.91
N GLU A 227 10.54 13.30 12.22
CA GLU A 227 10.22 11.87 12.19
C GLU A 227 11.14 11.13 11.21
N ALA A 228 11.53 11.75 10.09
CA ALA A 228 12.42 11.16 9.10
C ALA A 228 13.79 10.77 9.70
N ALA A 229 14.31 11.58 10.63
CA ALA A 229 15.56 11.30 11.34
C ALA A 229 15.47 10.06 12.26
N LYS A 230 14.31 9.83 12.89
CA LYS A 230 14.04 8.69 13.79
C LYS A 230 13.53 7.45 13.05
N ALA A 231 12.87 7.64 11.91
CA ALA A 231 12.17 6.63 11.14
C ALA A 231 12.98 6.11 9.93
N LYS A 232 14.30 6.33 9.89
CA LYS A 232 15.21 5.87 8.80
C LYS A 232 15.04 4.40 8.36
N ARG A 233 14.37 3.55 9.15
CA ARG A 233 14.11 2.14 8.84
C ARG A 233 12.66 1.80 8.46
N ARG A 234 11.68 2.72 8.60
CA ARG A 234 10.27 2.42 8.36
C ARG A 234 9.70 3.25 7.19
N PRO A 235 9.15 2.59 6.15
CA PRO A 235 8.53 3.31 5.04
C PRO A 235 7.34 4.13 5.55
N SER A 236 7.21 5.36 5.03
CA SER A 236 6.08 6.24 5.33
C SER A 236 4.77 5.68 4.79
N VAL A 237 3.64 6.24 5.22
CA VAL A 237 2.33 5.93 4.62
C VAL A 237 2.35 6.22 3.12
N ARG A 238 2.92 7.36 2.69
CA ARG A 238 3.11 7.69 1.27
C ARG A 238 3.89 6.60 0.54
N THR A 239 5.04 6.15 1.05
CA THR A 239 5.84 5.10 0.41
C THR A 239 5.04 3.81 0.22
N ASN A 240 4.25 3.40 1.23
CA ASN A 240 3.39 2.22 1.11
C ASN A 240 2.25 2.43 0.11
N ALA A 241 1.67 3.63 0.05
CA ALA A 241 0.61 3.98 -0.90
C ALA A 241 1.12 4.02 -2.34
N VAL A 242 2.33 4.56 -2.55
CA VAL A 242 3.03 4.52 -3.84
C VAL A 242 3.22 3.07 -4.28
N LYS A 243 3.81 2.22 -3.42
CA LYS A 243 4.04 0.80 -3.73
C LYS A 243 2.74 0.07 -4.11
N TYR A 244 1.64 0.40 -3.43
CA TYR A 244 0.33 -0.15 -3.75
C TYR A 244 -0.16 0.26 -5.15
N VAL A 245 -0.06 1.55 -5.52
CA VAL A 245 -0.41 2.04 -6.86
C VAL A 245 0.49 1.40 -7.93
N LEU A 246 1.81 1.34 -7.69
CA LEU A 246 2.75 0.73 -8.64
C LEU A 246 2.50 -0.76 -8.81
N ALA A 247 2.11 -1.48 -7.75
CA ALA A 247 1.72 -2.88 -7.84
C ALA A 247 0.51 -3.08 -8.78
N HIS A 248 -0.46 -2.16 -8.76
CA HIS A 248 -1.57 -2.20 -9.72
C HIS A 248 -1.08 -2.00 -11.16
N PHE A 249 -0.17 -1.05 -11.42
CA PHE A 249 0.36 -0.87 -12.77
C PHE A 249 1.13 -2.10 -13.29
N ARG A 250 1.86 -2.79 -12.41
CA ARG A 250 2.61 -4.00 -12.78
C ARG A 250 1.73 -5.19 -13.11
N ASN A 251 0.67 -5.41 -12.31
CA ASN A 251 -0.03 -6.70 -12.25
C ASN A 251 -1.47 -6.68 -12.79
N GLN A 252 -2.02 -5.51 -13.15
CA GLN A 252 -3.38 -5.43 -13.70
C GLN A 252 -3.39 -5.60 -15.22
N GLU A 253 -4.52 -6.09 -15.74
CA GLU A 253 -4.85 -6.05 -17.17
C GLU A 253 -5.09 -4.62 -17.65
N GLU A 254 -4.96 -4.38 -18.96
CA GLU A 254 -5.05 -3.06 -19.59
C GLU A 254 -6.34 -2.33 -19.25
N GLY A 255 -7.49 -3.03 -19.25
CA GLY A 255 -8.78 -2.42 -18.91
C GLY A 255 -8.84 -1.86 -17.49
N ALA A 256 -8.27 -2.57 -16.52
CA ALA A 256 -8.18 -2.11 -15.14
C ALA A 256 -7.16 -0.96 -14.99
N LYS A 257 -6.01 -1.01 -15.69
CA LYS A 257 -5.06 0.11 -15.71
C LYS A 257 -5.72 1.38 -16.26
N ILE A 258 -6.47 1.28 -17.35
CA ILE A 258 -7.20 2.40 -17.95
C ILE A 258 -8.21 3.00 -16.96
N ASP A 259 -8.94 2.17 -16.21
CA ASP A 259 -9.87 2.66 -15.19
C ASP A 259 -9.14 3.34 -14.02
N ILE A 260 -8.02 2.76 -13.56
CA ILE A 260 -7.15 3.36 -12.53
C ILE A 260 -6.67 4.75 -12.94
N LEU A 261 -6.24 4.93 -14.19
CA LEU A 261 -5.76 6.21 -14.71
C LEU A 261 -6.84 7.31 -14.68
N LYS A 262 -8.14 6.95 -14.72
CA LYS A 262 -9.24 7.92 -14.59
C LYS A 262 -9.36 8.51 -13.19
N HIS A 263 -8.76 7.89 -12.16
CA HIS A 263 -8.65 8.48 -10.83
C HIS A 263 -7.60 9.59 -10.80
N GLY A 264 -7.88 10.70 -11.50
CA GLY A 264 -6.94 11.81 -11.70
C GLY A 264 -6.41 12.42 -10.40
N ASN A 265 -7.16 12.35 -9.30
CA ASN A 265 -6.68 12.78 -7.99
C ASN A 265 -5.59 11.85 -7.42
N VAL A 266 -5.68 10.55 -7.65
CA VAL A 266 -4.64 9.57 -7.29
C VAL A 266 -3.42 9.78 -8.18
N MET A 267 -3.61 9.93 -9.49
CA MET A 267 -2.52 10.17 -10.45
C MET A 267 -1.76 11.45 -10.12
N ARG A 268 -2.48 12.53 -9.79
CA ARG A 268 -1.86 13.78 -9.32
C ARG A 268 -1.08 13.58 -8.01
N ALA A 269 -1.69 12.93 -7.01
CA ALA A 269 -1.07 12.71 -5.71
C ALA A 269 0.19 11.82 -5.78
N LEU A 270 0.27 10.94 -6.78
CA LEU A 270 1.46 10.12 -7.05
C LEU A 270 2.70 11.00 -7.29
N PHE A 271 2.59 12.07 -8.08
CA PHE A 271 3.72 12.95 -8.44
C PHE A 271 3.88 14.19 -7.56
N ASP A 272 2.83 14.64 -6.86
CA ASP A 272 2.82 15.93 -6.12
C ASP A 272 3.95 16.07 -5.08
N HIS A 273 4.48 14.97 -4.55
CA HIS A 273 5.57 14.98 -3.56
C HIS A 273 6.75 14.08 -3.96
N ILE A 274 6.93 13.82 -5.26
CA ILE A 274 7.98 12.91 -5.73
C ILE A 274 9.40 13.32 -5.31
N ARG A 275 9.65 14.62 -5.12
CA ARG A 275 10.93 15.15 -4.66
C ARG A 275 11.23 14.84 -3.18
N ASP A 276 10.18 14.62 -2.40
CA ASP A 276 10.26 14.35 -0.96
C ASP A 276 10.34 12.83 -0.70
N ASP A 277 10.21 12.00 -1.74
CA ASP A 277 10.34 10.55 -1.66
C ASP A 277 11.83 10.14 -1.61
N PRO A 278 12.15 9.01 -0.95
CA PRO A 278 13.47 8.41 -1.07
C PRO A 278 13.87 8.22 -2.54
N PRO A 279 15.16 8.44 -2.91
CA PRO A 279 15.66 8.30 -4.28
C PRO A 279 15.23 7.04 -5.02
N ASP A 280 15.26 5.89 -4.33
CA ASP A 280 14.87 4.59 -4.84
C ASP A 280 13.37 4.52 -5.15
N VAL A 281 12.54 5.10 -4.28
CA VAL A 281 11.08 5.17 -4.48
C VAL A 281 10.73 6.09 -5.65
N ALA A 282 11.37 7.27 -5.76
CA ALA A 282 11.16 8.18 -6.87
C ALA A 282 11.57 7.54 -8.21
N ALA A 283 12.71 6.84 -8.24
CA ALA A 283 13.16 6.11 -9.42
C ALA A 283 12.19 4.97 -9.78
N GLU A 284 11.68 4.23 -8.77
CA GLU A 284 10.70 3.16 -8.97
C GLU A 284 9.39 3.69 -9.59
N ILE A 285 8.90 4.85 -9.14
CA ILE A 285 7.71 5.49 -9.73
C ILE A 285 7.92 5.71 -11.23
N LEU A 286 9.03 6.35 -11.60
CA LEU A 286 9.31 6.70 -13.00
C LEU A 286 9.49 5.45 -13.86
N ASP A 287 10.20 4.44 -13.35
CA ASP A 287 10.47 3.22 -14.09
C ASP A 287 9.19 2.42 -14.34
N VAL A 288 8.36 2.21 -13.32
CA VAL A 288 7.10 1.47 -13.46
C VAL A 288 6.11 2.17 -14.38
N VAL A 289 5.96 3.49 -14.21
CA VAL A 289 5.08 4.28 -15.07
C VAL A 289 5.57 4.21 -16.51
N LYS A 290 6.88 4.27 -16.73
CA LYS A 290 7.45 4.14 -18.07
C LYS A 290 7.15 2.76 -18.67
N SER A 291 7.51 1.68 -17.98
CA SER A 291 7.48 0.32 -18.52
C SER A 291 6.08 -0.27 -18.60
N HIS A 292 5.21 -0.01 -17.62
CA HIS A 292 3.90 -0.67 -17.50
C HIS A 292 2.71 0.21 -17.89
N VAL A 293 2.92 1.51 -18.11
CA VAL A 293 1.87 2.44 -18.54
C VAL A 293 2.21 3.11 -19.85
N ILE A 294 3.35 3.80 -19.96
CA ILE A 294 3.68 4.62 -21.13
C ILE A 294 4.06 3.74 -22.33
N ALA A 295 4.94 2.76 -22.11
CA ALA A 295 5.39 1.84 -23.14
C ALA A 295 4.33 0.78 -23.52
N ASP A 296 3.29 0.63 -22.70
CA ASP A 296 2.18 -0.29 -22.96
C ASP A 296 1.31 0.25 -24.11
N LYS A 297 1.31 -0.45 -25.25
CA LYS A 297 0.63 -0.03 -26.48
C LYS A 297 -0.89 -0.20 -26.39
N GLU A 298 -1.36 -1.09 -25.52
CA GLU A 298 -2.78 -1.37 -25.32
C GLU A 298 -3.49 -0.25 -24.55
N ILE A 299 -2.73 0.57 -23.83
CA ILE A 299 -3.29 1.72 -23.11
C ILE A 299 -3.42 2.91 -24.08
N PRO A 300 -4.64 3.45 -24.29
CA PRO A 300 -4.83 4.58 -25.18
C PRO A 300 -4.13 5.85 -24.70
N ARG A 301 -3.73 6.70 -25.64
CA ARG A 301 -3.09 7.99 -25.36
C ARG A 301 -3.92 8.89 -24.43
N ALA A 302 -5.24 8.93 -24.64
CA ALA A 302 -6.16 9.71 -23.80
C ALA A 302 -6.14 9.27 -22.33
N SER A 303 -5.91 7.97 -22.07
CA SER A 303 -5.76 7.46 -20.71
C SER A 303 -4.40 7.86 -20.11
N LYS A 304 -3.32 7.79 -20.90
CA LYS A 304 -1.97 8.21 -20.49
C LYS A 304 -1.91 9.71 -20.12
N SER A 305 -2.71 10.57 -20.76
CA SER A 305 -2.74 12.00 -20.45
C SER A 305 -3.24 12.34 -19.04
N HIS A 306 -4.00 11.44 -18.38
CA HIS A 306 -4.36 11.64 -16.97
C HIS A 306 -3.16 11.58 -16.03
N LEU A 307 -2.08 10.93 -16.46
CA LEU A 307 -0.85 10.78 -15.70
C LEU A 307 0.17 11.87 -16.06
N LEU A 308 0.36 12.14 -17.36
CA LEU A 308 1.35 13.08 -17.89
C LEU A 308 0.83 14.52 -17.99
N THR A 309 0.34 15.06 -16.88
CA THR A 309 -0.13 16.46 -16.81
C THR A 309 1.06 17.43 -16.68
N ASP A 310 0.87 18.70 -17.07
CA ASP A 310 1.89 19.75 -16.90
C ASP A 310 2.43 19.83 -15.46
N ARG A 311 1.55 19.66 -14.48
CA ARG A 311 1.91 19.61 -13.06
C ARG A 311 2.77 18.40 -12.73
N ALA A 312 2.40 17.21 -13.22
CA ALA A 312 3.19 16.00 -13.00
C ALA A 312 4.59 16.15 -13.64
N LEU A 313 4.67 16.62 -14.88
CA LEU A 313 5.93 16.87 -15.57
C LEU A 313 6.79 17.92 -14.85
N SER A 314 6.18 18.98 -14.33
CA SER A 314 6.87 20.00 -13.52
C SER A 314 7.44 19.42 -12.22
N ASN A 315 6.69 18.54 -11.54
CA ASN A 315 7.16 17.86 -10.33
C ASN A 315 8.32 16.90 -10.64
N ILE A 316 8.25 16.17 -11.76
CA ILE A 316 9.34 15.29 -12.23
C ILE A 316 10.58 16.12 -12.57
N ALA A 317 10.42 17.27 -13.23
CA ALA A 317 11.52 18.20 -13.49
C ALA A 317 12.10 18.80 -12.19
N GLY A 318 11.34 18.81 -11.09
CA GLY A 318 11.85 19.16 -9.77
C GLY A 318 12.96 18.23 -9.26
N LEU A 319 13.03 16.99 -9.77
CA LEU A 319 14.04 16.00 -9.35
C LEU A 319 15.47 16.37 -9.74
N TYR A 320 15.66 17.23 -10.74
CA TYR A 320 16.99 17.78 -11.08
C TYR A 320 17.62 18.61 -9.96
N ARG A 321 16.81 19.07 -9.01
CA ARG A 321 17.26 19.88 -7.86
C ARG A 321 17.48 19.06 -6.60
N VAL A 322 17.26 17.74 -6.67
CA VAL A 322 17.45 16.85 -5.52
C VAL A 322 18.93 16.50 -5.45
N GLU A 323 19.61 17.00 -4.42
CA GLU A 323 20.99 16.64 -4.14
C GLU A 323 21.05 15.19 -3.64
N GLN A 324 21.92 14.38 -4.25
CA GLN A 324 22.15 13.00 -3.87
C GLN A 324 23.62 12.77 -3.55
N ALA A 325 23.89 12.37 -2.31
CA ALA A 325 25.16 11.75 -1.98
C ALA A 325 25.12 10.30 -2.49
N LEU A 326 25.73 10.05 -3.65
CA LEU A 326 25.92 8.71 -4.17
C LEU A 326 27.15 8.10 -3.49
N GLU A 327 26.99 6.92 -2.89
CA GLU A 327 28.12 6.15 -2.37
C GLU A 327 28.97 5.63 -3.55
N GLU A 328 30.29 5.79 -3.46
CA GLU A 328 31.22 5.29 -4.48
C GLU A 328 31.05 3.76 -4.64
N GLY A 329 30.79 3.31 -5.87
CA GLY A 329 30.55 1.89 -6.19
C GLY A 329 29.09 1.44 -6.16
N SER A 330 28.13 2.34 -5.92
CA SER A 330 26.69 2.03 -6.03
C SER A 330 26.22 2.01 -7.49
N ASP A 331 25.59 0.91 -7.92
CA ASP A 331 24.90 0.78 -9.23
C ASP A 331 23.64 1.68 -9.36
N LYS A 332 23.25 2.39 -8.28
CA LYS A 332 22.09 3.28 -8.29
C LYS A 332 22.36 4.49 -9.17
N LYS A 333 21.57 4.60 -10.23
CA LYS A 333 21.56 5.78 -11.11
C LYS A 333 21.07 6.99 -10.33
N ALA A 334 21.76 8.11 -10.51
CA ALA A 334 21.33 9.41 -9.99
C ALA A 334 19.90 9.73 -10.45
N ILE A 335 19.05 10.26 -9.55
CA ILE A 335 17.62 10.46 -9.84
C ILE A 335 17.37 11.45 -10.98
N ASP A 336 18.23 12.43 -11.14
CA ASP A 336 18.21 13.42 -12.22
C ASP A 336 18.40 12.74 -13.59
N ILE A 337 19.30 11.75 -13.69
CA ILE A 337 19.50 10.94 -14.90
C ILE A 337 18.24 10.11 -15.19
N VAL A 338 17.64 9.51 -14.16
CA VAL A 338 16.40 8.73 -14.31
C VAL A 338 15.25 9.62 -14.79
N ALA A 339 15.08 10.80 -14.16
CA ALA A 339 14.10 11.80 -14.55
C ALA A 339 14.32 12.29 -15.99
N HIS A 340 15.57 12.57 -16.37
CA HIS A 340 15.92 12.98 -17.73
C HIS A 340 15.51 11.94 -18.76
N ARG A 341 15.87 10.67 -18.54
CA ARG A 341 15.52 9.57 -19.46
C ARG A 341 14.00 9.38 -19.55
N PHE A 342 13.29 9.54 -18.44
CA PHE A 342 11.83 9.46 -18.43
C PHE A 342 11.22 10.57 -19.30
N LEU A 343 11.64 11.82 -19.10
CA LEU A 343 11.13 12.98 -19.83
C LEU A 343 11.42 12.87 -21.34
N LEU A 344 12.63 12.46 -21.73
CA LEU A 344 12.96 12.21 -23.14
C LEU A 344 12.06 11.14 -23.77
N HIS A 345 11.77 10.06 -23.05
CA HIS A 345 10.88 9.00 -23.53
C HIS A 345 9.44 9.51 -23.75
N THR A 346 8.91 10.31 -22.80
CA THR A 346 7.58 10.91 -22.95
C THR A 346 7.49 11.89 -24.13
N LYS A 347 8.56 12.63 -24.40
CA LYS A 347 8.65 13.55 -25.54
C LYS A 347 8.71 12.80 -26.88
N SER A 348 9.51 11.73 -26.96
CA SER A 348 9.61 10.87 -28.15
C SER A 348 8.24 10.33 -28.53
N LEU A 349 7.48 9.81 -27.56
CA LEU A 349 6.10 9.34 -27.81
C LEU A 349 5.21 10.46 -28.36
N SER A 350 5.33 11.69 -27.84
CA SER A 350 4.55 12.83 -28.35
C SER A 350 4.90 13.20 -29.79
N MET A 351 6.18 13.11 -30.16
CA MET A 351 6.70 13.52 -31.46
C MET A 351 6.50 12.44 -32.55
N GLU A 352 6.78 11.17 -32.24
CA GLU A 352 6.57 10.02 -33.12
C GLU A 352 5.08 9.84 -33.48
N ILE A 353 4.19 10.13 -32.53
CA ILE A 353 2.73 10.09 -32.75
C ILE A 353 2.23 11.33 -33.50
N MET A 354 2.83 12.53 -33.31
CA MET A 354 2.53 13.67 -34.18
C MET A 354 2.90 13.38 -35.63
N MET A 355 4.05 12.73 -35.85
CA MET A 355 4.50 12.33 -37.18
C MET A 355 3.56 11.32 -37.83
N GLN A 356 3.11 10.30 -37.10
CA GLN A 356 2.12 9.32 -37.58
C GLN A 356 0.73 9.93 -37.84
N ALA A 357 0.29 10.90 -37.03
CA ALA A 357 -0.98 11.59 -37.25
C ALA A 357 -0.95 12.49 -38.50
N THR A 358 0.18 13.16 -38.77
CA THR A 358 0.41 13.86 -40.03
C THR A 358 0.50 12.90 -41.21
N GLU A 359 1.16 11.75 -41.09
CA GLU A 359 1.20 10.75 -42.15
C GLU A 359 -0.20 10.20 -42.46
N ALA A 360 -0.98 9.82 -41.44
CA ALA A 360 -2.36 9.36 -41.63
C ALA A 360 -3.25 10.44 -42.27
N SER A 361 -3.12 11.71 -41.84
CA SER A 361 -3.85 12.83 -42.44
C SER A 361 -3.41 13.12 -43.89
N ILE A 362 -2.12 12.93 -44.21
CA ILE A 362 -1.57 13.05 -45.57
C ILE A 362 -2.08 11.92 -46.45
N TRP A 363 -2.12 10.67 -45.95
CA TRP A 363 -2.64 9.53 -46.70
C TRP A 363 -4.17 9.57 -46.90
N ASP A 364 -4.90 10.15 -45.95
CA ASP A 364 -6.34 10.39 -46.08
C ASP A 364 -6.63 11.58 -47.01
N TRP A 365 -5.76 12.60 -47.02
CA TRP A 365 -5.79 13.66 -48.04
C TRP A 365 -5.50 13.09 -49.43
N ILE A 366 -4.45 12.26 -49.61
CA ILE A 366 -4.12 11.63 -50.89
C ILE A 366 -5.27 10.74 -51.39
N ARG A 367 -5.91 9.96 -50.51
CA ARG A 367 -7.07 9.12 -50.87
C ARG A 367 -8.33 9.92 -51.19
N SER A 368 -8.55 11.06 -50.53
CA SER A 368 -9.70 11.94 -50.81
C SER A 368 -9.48 12.90 -51.98
N SER A 369 -8.22 13.14 -52.37
CA SER A 369 -7.86 14.04 -53.48
C SER A 369 -8.02 13.41 -54.86
N GLY A 370 -8.35 12.12 -54.96
CA GLY A 370 -8.86 11.51 -56.19
C GLY A 370 -8.02 11.76 -57.45
N THR A 371 -6.68 11.78 -57.37
CA THR A 371 -5.83 11.77 -58.56
C THR A 371 -5.71 10.34 -59.07
N THR A 372 -6.73 9.90 -59.81
CA THR A 372 -6.58 8.85 -60.82
C THR A 372 -5.60 9.36 -61.87
N ALA A 373 -4.30 9.10 -61.67
CA ALA A 373 -3.35 9.06 -62.76
C ALA A 373 -3.47 7.69 -63.44
N THR A 374 -4.59 7.46 -64.12
CA THR A 374 -4.67 6.54 -65.24
C THR A 374 -4.53 7.40 -66.49
N GLY A 375 -3.52 7.07 -67.30
CA GLY A 375 -3.07 7.88 -68.42
C GLY A 375 -4.04 7.96 -69.59
N ASP A 376 -3.64 8.78 -70.56
CA ASP A 376 -3.76 8.51 -72.00
C ASP A 376 -2.80 9.43 -72.77
N VAL A 377 -1.71 8.83 -73.29
CA VAL A 377 -1.15 8.84 -74.66
C VAL A 377 0.31 8.40 -74.60
#